data_AF-A0A950IYM8-F1
#
_entry.id   AF-A0A950IYM8-F1
#
_cell.length_a   1.000
_cell.length_b   1.000
_cell.length_c   1.000
_cell.angle_alpha   90.00
_cell.angle_beta   90.00
_cell.angle_gamma   90.00
#
_symmetry.space_group_name_H-M   'P 1'
#
loop_
_entity.id
_entity.type
_entity.pdbx_description
1 polymer ?
#
loop_
_entity_poly.entity_id
_entity_poly.type
_entity_poly.pdbx_seq_one_letter_code
_entity_poly.pdbx_strand_id
1 'polypeptide(L)'
;VGFMQPWRFIRITETALRQQLHAEVEVERVATAKALGQREEEFMKLKVEGILDCGEVLVAALMDGRERHVFGRRTLPEMDICSIACAIQNMWLAARAEGIGLGWVSLFDPQRLGALLGLPAEAKAVAILCIGHVEAFYDKPMLEQENWAQRQNLAELVFENGWGRSQS
;
A
#
# COMPACT_ATOMS: atom_id res chain seq x y z
N VAL A 1 5.79 3.18 17.91
CA VAL A 1 5.47 2.21 18.99
C VAL A 1 6.68 1.41 19.39
N GLY A 2 6.92 1.30 20.70
CA GLY A 2 7.87 0.38 21.35
C GLY A 2 9.30 0.30 20.81
N PHE A 3 9.69 1.17 19.87
CA PHE A 3 10.85 1.02 19.00
C PHE A 3 10.99 -0.38 18.35
N MET A 4 9.86 -1.00 17.99
CA MET A 4 9.83 -2.39 17.50
C MET A 4 10.49 -2.57 16.12
N GLN A 5 10.40 -1.57 15.24
CA GLN A 5 10.88 -1.63 13.85
C GLN A 5 10.38 -2.90 13.10
N PRO A 6 9.05 -3.11 13.01
CA PRO A 6 8.48 -4.38 12.56
C PRO A 6 8.64 -4.63 11.05
N TRP A 7 9.02 -3.62 10.28
CA TRP A 7 9.08 -3.67 8.83
C TRP A 7 10.26 -4.49 8.31
N ARG A 8 10.03 -5.19 7.20
CA ARG A 8 11.03 -5.78 6.32
C ARG A 8 10.70 -5.32 4.90
N PHE A 9 11.74 -5.07 4.11
CA PHE A 9 11.62 -4.73 2.70
C PHE A 9 12.37 -5.78 1.90
N ILE A 10 11.67 -6.46 1.00
CA ILE A 10 12.24 -7.48 0.11
C ILE A 10 12.35 -6.85 -1.28
N ARG A 11 13.56 -6.69 -1.78
CA ARG A 11 13.81 -6.20 -3.14
C ARG A 11 13.64 -7.33 -4.14
N ILE A 12 12.85 -7.10 -5.18
CA ILE A 12 12.55 -8.10 -6.20
C ILE A 12 13.42 -7.80 -7.43
N THR A 13 14.53 -8.53 -7.56
CA THR A 13 15.47 -8.37 -8.68
C THR A 13 15.24 -9.40 -9.79
N GLU A 14 14.54 -10.49 -9.50
CA GLU A 14 14.29 -11.58 -10.45
C GLU A 14 13.07 -11.27 -11.32
N THR A 15 13.25 -11.28 -12.64
CA THR A 15 12.16 -11.02 -13.61
C THR A 15 11.02 -12.03 -13.48
N ALA A 16 11.34 -13.32 -13.29
CA ALA A 16 10.33 -14.36 -13.14
C ALA A 16 9.46 -14.15 -11.89
N LEU A 17 10.08 -13.81 -10.75
CA LEU A 17 9.35 -13.50 -9.52
C LEU A 17 8.50 -12.23 -9.70
N ARG A 18 9.04 -11.20 -10.35
CA ARG A 18 8.31 -9.97 -10.67
C ARG A 18 7.05 -10.24 -11.51
N GLN A 19 7.12 -11.15 -12.47
CA GLN A 19 5.97 -11.60 -13.27
C GLN A 19 4.95 -12.38 -12.43
N GLN A 20 5.41 -13.22 -11.51
CA GLN A 20 4.52 -13.95 -10.59
C GLN A 20 3.78 -13.00 -9.64
N LEU A 21 4.45 -11.96 -9.13
CA LEU A 21 3.82 -10.91 -8.32
C LEU A 21 2.73 -10.18 -9.11
N HIS A 22 3.03 -9.78 -10.34
CA HIS A 22 2.05 -9.16 -11.22
C HIS A 22 0.85 -10.09 -11.49
N ALA A 23 1.08 -11.38 -11.70
CA ALA A 23 0.00 -12.34 -11.91
C ALA A 23 -0.93 -12.48 -10.68
N GLU A 24 -0.38 -12.51 -9.46
CA GLU A 24 -1.20 -12.49 -8.24
C GLU A 24 -2.00 -11.19 -8.11
N VAL A 25 -1.41 -10.06 -8.51
CA VAL A 25 -2.13 -8.77 -8.52
C VAL A 25 -3.26 -8.75 -9.54
N GLU A 26 -3.05 -9.33 -10.72
CA GLU A 26 -4.09 -9.40 -11.75
C GLU A 26 -5.28 -10.28 -11.32
N VAL A 27 -5.01 -11.39 -10.61
CA VAL A 27 -6.08 -12.23 -10.03
C VAL A 27 -6.94 -11.41 -9.08
N GLU A 28 -6.33 -10.66 -8.15
CA GLU A 28 -7.07 -9.85 -7.19
C GLU A 28 -7.74 -8.64 -7.83
N ARG A 29 -7.12 -8.04 -8.85
CA ARG A 29 -7.73 -6.95 -9.63
C ARG A 29 -9.03 -7.40 -10.27
N VAL A 30 -9.07 -8.56 -10.92
CA VAL A 30 -10.29 -9.13 -11.50
C VAL A 30 -11.33 -9.47 -10.43
N ALA A 31 -10.91 -10.03 -9.30
CA ALA A 31 -11.82 -10.34 -8.19
C ALA A 31 -12.44 -9.06 -7.59
N THR A 32 -11.63 -8.02 -7.38
CA THR A 32 -12.06 -6.71 -6.90
C THR A 32 -13.02 -6.04 -7.89
N ALA A 33 -12.73 -6.11 -9.19
CA ALA A 33 -13.60 -5.56 -10.23
C ALA A 33 -15.02 -6.16 -10.15
N LYS A 34 -15.12 -7.48 -10.05
CA LYS A 34 -16.40 -8.19 -9.87
C LYS A 34 -17.11 -7.80 -8.58
N ALA A 35 -16.36 -7.61 -7.49
CA ALA A 35 -16.91 -7.19 -6.21
C ALA A 35 -17.48 -5.75 -6.24
N LEU A 36 -17.01 -4.91 -7.17
CA LEU A 36 -17.50 -3.54 -7.36
C LEU A 36 -18.82 -3.45 -8.16
N GLY A 37 -19.28 -4.55 -8.75
CA GLY A 37 -20.57 -4.65 -9.42
C GLY A 37 -20.78 -3.60 -10.51
N GLN A 38 -21.66 -2.62 -10.27
CA GLN A 38 -21.99 -1.58 -11.25
C GLN A 38 -20.78 -0.73 -11.70
N ARG A 39 -19.72 -0.69 -10.90
CA ARG A 39 -18.48 0.05 -11.21
C ARG A 39 -17.36 -0.83 -11.74
N GLU A 40 -17.64 -2.09 -12.06
CA GLU A 40 -16.65 -3.05 -12.58
C GLU A 40 -15.91 -2.51 -13.81
N GLU A 41 -16.65 -2.04 -14.83
CA GLU A 41 -16.05 -1.53 -16.07
C GLU A 41 -15.23 -0.25 -15.88
N GLU A 42 -15.68 0.65 -14.98
CA GLU A 42 -14.93 1.85 -14.61
C GLU A 42 -13.61 1.49 -13.93
N PHE A 43 -13.65 0.55 -12.98
CA PHE A 43 -12.47 0.11 -12.24
C PHE A 43 -11.44 -0.53 -13.16
N MET A 44 -11.88 -1.36 -14.12
CA MET A 44 -10.98 -2.07 -15.03
C MET A 44 -10.19 -1.14 -15.96
N LYS A 45 -10.60 0.12 -16.11
CA LYS A 45 -9.88 1.16 -16.89
C LYS A 45 -8.80 1.86 -16.06
N LEU A 46 -8.85 1.77 -14.73
CA LEU A 46 -7.88 2.43 -13.87
C LEU A 46 -6.53 1.71 -13.89
N LYS A 47 -5.44 2.47 -14.04
CA LYS A 47 -4.08 1.95 -13.82
C LYS A 47 -3.81 1.83 -12.32
N VAL A 48 -4.08 0.64 -11.77
CA VAL A 48 -3.99 0.36 -10.32
C VAL A 48 -2.63 -0.20 -9.87
N GLU A 49 -1.73 -0.48 -10.81
CA GLU A 49 -0.40 -1.02 -10.55
C GLU A 49 0.62 -0.58 -11.61
N GLY A 50 1.90 -0.84 -11.35
CA GLY A 50 3.01 -0.56 -12.26
C GLY A 50 4.17 -1.54 -12.06
N ILE A 51 3.85 -2.78 -11.65
CA ILE A 51 4.81 -3.77 -11.19
C ILE A 51 5.77 -4.11 -12.30
N LEU A 52 5.35 -4.18 -13.57
CA LEU A 52 6.24 -4.52 -14.69
C LEU A 52 6.97 -3.30 -15.29
N ASP A 53 6.41 -2.10 -15.14
CA ASP A 53 6.90 -0.88 -15.79
C ASP A 53 7.93 -0.11 -14.94
N CYS A 54 7.87 -0.23 -13.61
CA CYS A 54 8.73 0.56 -12.72
C CYS A 54 10.21 0.12 -12.77
N GLY A 55 11.10 0.95 -12.21
CA GLY A 55 12.52 0.63 -12.14
C GLY A 55 12.83 -0.45 -11.10
N GLU A 56 12.19 -0.36 -9.94
CA GLU A 56 12.43 -1.21 -8.78
C GLU A 56 11.10 -1.64 -8.13
N VAL A 57 11.05 -2.89 -7.68
CA VAL A 57 9.93 -3.43 -6.93
C VAL A 57 10.40 -3.84 -5.54
N LEU A 58 9.74 -3.30 -4.50
CA LEU A 58 9.92 -3.73 -3.11
C LEU A 58 8.62 -4.33 -2.58
N VAL A 59 8.72 -5.41 -1.81
CA VAL A 59 7.59 -5.89 -0.99
C VAL A 59 7.85 -5.46 0.45
N ALA A 60 6.95 -4.67 1.01
CA ALA A 60 6.97 -4.28 2.41
C ALA A 60 6.16 -5.30 3.24
N ALA A 61 6.78 -5.89 4.25
CA ALA A 61 6.18 -6.91 5.09
C ALA A 61 6.45 -6.66 6.58
N LEU A 62 5.56 -7.17 7.43
CA LEU A 62 5.78 -7.28 8.86
C LEU A 62 6.57 -8.56 9.16
N MET A 63 7.60 -8.47 9.99
CA MET A 63 8.38 -9.62 10.50
C MET A 63 7.51 -10.59 11.32
N ASP A 64 7.97 -11.81 11.56
CA ASP A 64 7.40 -12.76 12.52
C ASP A 64 7.73 -12.41 13.98
N GLY A 65 7.17 -13.17 14.94
CA GLY A 65 7.50 -13.04 16.37
C GLY A 65 7.08 -11.71 16.98
N ARG A 66 6.10 -11.04 16.37
CA ARG A 66 5.65 -9.70 16.76
C ARG A 66 4.97 -9.65 18.12
N GLU A 67 4.33 -10.75 18.50
CA GLU A 67 3.59 -10.90 19.74
C GLU A 67 4.46 -10.79 21.00
N ARG A 68 5.78 -11.02 20.89
CA ARG A 68 6.73 -10.78 22.01
C ARG A 68 6.85 -9.31 22.39
N HIS A 69 6.43 -8.39 21.51
CA HIS A 69 6.52 -6.95 21.73
C HIS A 69 5.25 -6.43 22.40
N VAL A 70 5.24 -6.46 23.74
CA VAL A 70 4.10 -5.98 24.54
C VAL A 70 3.99 -4.45 24.51
N PHE A 71 5.12 -3.74 24.62
CA PHE A 71 5.12 -2.28 24.70
C PHE A 71 4.71 -1.65 23.37
N GLY A 72 3.60 -0.90 23.40
CA GLY A 72 3.03 -0.23 22.23
C GLY A 72 2.09 -1.08 21.38
N ARG A 73 1.83 -2.34 21.74
CA ARG A 73 0.90 -3.23 21.01
C ARG A 73 -0.10 -3.98 21.87
N ARG A 74 0.13 -4.09 23.19
CA ARG A 74 -0.72 -4.89 24.11
C ARG A 74 -2.23 -4.67 23.94
N THR A 75 -2.65 -3.42 23.73
CA THR A 75 -4.07 -3.06 23.58
C THR A 75 -4.46 -2.65 22.16
N LEU A 76 -3.46 -2.45 21.28
CA LEU A 76 -3.64 -2.05 19.89
C LEU A 76 -2.63 -2.83 19.04
N PRO A 77 -2.91 -4.11 18.74
CA PRO A 77 -1.98 -4.97 18.01
C PRO A 77 -1.57 -4.41 16.64
N GLU A 78 -2.44 -3.65 15.98
CA GLU A 78 -2.29 -3.09 14.63
C GLU A 78 -1.30 -1.93 14.56
N MET A 79 -0.75 -1.47 15.69
CA MET A 79 0.22 -0.36 15.69
C MET A 79 1.51 -0.68 14.93
N ASP A 80 1.78 -1.94 14.62
CA ASP A 80 2.84 -2.35 13.71
C ASP A 80 2.54 -2.05 12.25
N ILE A 81 1.29 -2.20 11.81
CA ILE A 81 0.80 -1.76 10.51
C ILE A 81 0.97 -0.25 10.40
N CYS A 82 0.60 0.51 11.44
CA CYS A 82 0.87 1.95 11.47
C CYS A 82 2.36 2.26 11.35
N SER A 83 3.22 1.45 11.99
CA SER A 83 4.67 1.65 11.95
C SER A 83 5.27 1.45 10.56
N ILE A 84 4.88 0.37 9.86
CA ILE A 84 5.33 0.15 8.48
C ILE A 84 4.72 1.17 7.51
N ALA A 85 3.48 1.62 7.73
CA ALA A 85 2.88 2.71 6.95
C ALA A 85 3.67 4.02 7.09
N CYS A 86 4.13 4.37 8.30
CA CYS A 86 5.03 5.53 8.49
C CYS A 86 6.37 5.35 7.77
N ALA A 87 6.95 4.14 7.78
CA ALA A 87 8.19 3.86 7.06
C ALA A 87 8.01 4.02 5.54
N ILE A 88 6.89 3.53 4.99
CA ILE A 88 6.54 3.69 3.57
C ILE A 88 6.30 5.17 3.25
N GLN A 89 5.58 5.91 4.10
CA GLN A 89 5.33 7.34 3.89
C GLN A 89 6.63 8.17 3.85
N ASN A 90 7.59 7.87 4.74
CA ASN A 90 8.92 8.49 4.69
C ASN A 90 9.63 8.19 3.36
N MET A 91 9.59 6.93 2.91
CA MET A 91 10.15 6.54 1.61
C MET A 91 9.46 7.27 0.45
N TRP A 92 8.14 7.45 0.52
CA TRP A 92 7.36 8.14 -0.51
C TRP A 92 7.73 9.62 -0.62
N LEU A 93 7.84 10.32 0.51
CA LEU A 93 8.26 11.72 0.53
C LEU A 93 9.72 11.89 0.08
N ALA A 94 10.61 11.00 0.50
CA ALA A 94 12.01 10.99 0.05
C ALA A 94 12.10 10.76 -1.47
N ALA A 95 11.42 9.75 -2.00
CA ALA A 95 11.36 9.49 -3.43
C ALA A 95 10.87 10.73 -4.20
N ARG A 96 9.80 11.38 -3.72
CA ARG A 96 9.28 12.59 -4.37
C ARG A 96 10.28 13.74 -4.37
N ALA A 97 11.05 13.93 -3.30
CA ALA A 97 12.09 14.95 -3.23
C ALA A 97 13.22 14.68 -4.24
N GLU A 98 13.53 13.41 -4.49
CA GLU A 98 14.52 12.94 -5.47
C GLU A 98 13.98 12.87 -6.91
N GLY A 99 12.73 13.30 -7.16
CA GLY A 99 12.11 13.21 -8.49
C GLY A 99 11.71 11.79 -8.91
N ILE A 100 11.65 10.85 -7.97
CA ILE A 100 11.28 9.45 -8.17
C ILE A 100 9.81 9.25 -7.80
N GLY A 101 9.08 8.52 -8.66
CA GLY A 101 7.73 8.04 -8.37
C GLY A 101 7.76 6.83 -7.46
N LEU A 102 6.79 6.76 -6.54
CA LEU A 102 6.49 5.59 -5.73
C LEU A 102 4.98 5.33 -5.80
N GLY A 103 4.60 4.11 -6.13
CA GLY A 103 3.21 3.64 -6.13
C GLY A 103 3.02 2.48 -5.16
N TRP A 104 1.93 2.50 -4.39
CA TRP A 104 1.52 1.41 -3.51
C TRP A 104 0.48 0.54 -4.22
N VAL A 105 0.76 -0.76 -4.32
CA VAL A 105 -0.19 -1.78 -4.79
C VAL A 105 -0.59 -2.66 -3.60
N SER A 106 -1.89 -2.85 -3.40
CA SER A 106 -2.49 -3.67 -2.32
C SER A 106 -3.56 -4.64 -2.80
N LEU A 107 -3.66 -4.85 -4.11
CA LEU A 107 -4.56 -5.82 -4.71
C LEU A 107 -3.84 -7.18 -4.76
N PHE A 108 -3.78 -7.90 -3.65
CA PHE A 108 -3.27 -9.27 -3.60
C PHE A 108 -3.77 -9.99 -2.33
N ASP A 109 -3.76 -11.32 -2.35
CA ASP A 109 -3.92 -12.13 -1.15
C ASP A 109 -2.59 -12.15 -0.34
N PRO A 110 -2.57 -11.69 0.92
CA PRO A 110 -1.34 -11.64 1.71
C PRO A 110 -0.70 -13.01 2.00
N GLN A 111 -1.49 -14.09 2.08
CA GLN A 111 -1.00 -15.45 2.31
C GLN A 111 -0.35 -16.00 1.04
N ARG A 112 -0.98 -15.82 -0.12
CA ARG A 112 -0.41 -16.24 -1.42
C ARG A 112 0.88 -15.50 -1.73
N LEU A 113 0.88 -14.17 -1.55
CA LEU A 113 2.07 -13.35 -1.69
C LEU A 113 3.15 -13.76 -0.68
N GLY A 114 2.76 -14.07 0.56
CA GLY A 114 3.68 -14.56 1.58
C GLY A 114 4.32 -15.89 1.22
N ALA A 115 3.54 -16.85 0.72
CA ALA A 115 4.03 -18.15 0.27
C ALA A 115 4.98 -18.02 -0.93
N LEU A 116 4.62 -17.17 -1.90
CA LEU A 116 5.45 -16.88 -3.08
C LEU A 116 6.82 -16.32 -2.70
N LEU A 117 6.89 -15.50 -1.64
CA LEU A 117 8.13 -14.88 -1.16
C LEU A 117 8.83 -15.66 -0.05
N GLY A 118 8.32 -16.83 0.35
CA GLY A 118 8.88 -17.62 1.45
C GLY A 118 8.84 -16.91 2.81
N LEU A 119 7.80 -16.10 3.06
CA LEU A 119 7.63 -15.44 4.35
C LEU A 119 7.38 -16.48 5.47
N PRO A 120 7.95 -16.28 6.68
CA PRO A 120 7.57 -17.07 7.84
C PRO A 120 6.06 -16.97 8.14
N ALA A 121 5.50 -17.98 8.80
CA ALA A 121 4.05 -18.11 9.01
C ALA A 121 3.38 -16.89 9.70
N GLU A 122 4.08 -16.23 10.63
CA GLU A 122 3.56 -15.05 11.33
C GLU A 122 3.90 -13.73 10.63
N ALA A 123 4.79 -13.75 9.64
CA ALA A 123 5.09 -12.58 8.83
C ALA A 123 3.91 -12.27 7.89
N LYS A 124 3.78 -11.00 7.51
CA LYS A 124 2.62 -10.54 6.72
C LYS A 124 3.06 -9.54 5.67
N ALA A 125 2.82 -9.84 4.39
CA ALA A 125 2.96 -8.85 3.33
C ALA A 125 1.91 -7.73 3.49
N VAL A 126 2.34 -6.48 3.33
CA VAL A 126 1.52 -5.27 3.54
C VAL A 126 1.38 -4.45 2.26
N ALA A 127 2.45 -4.34 1.47
CA ALA A 127 2.45 -3.55 0.24
C ALA A 127 3.43 -4.12 -0.80
N ILE A 128 3.08 -3.99 -2.08
CA ILE A 128 4.05 -4.00 -3.18
C ILE A 128 4.28 -2.53 -3.56
N LEU A 129 5.53 -2.10 -3.55
CA LEU A 129 5.94 -0.73 -3.85
C LEU A 129 6.63 -0.72 -5.22
N CYS A 130 6.07 0.04 -6.15
CA CYS A 130 6.62 0.27 -7.48
C CYS A 130 7.39 1.59 -7.45
N ILE A 131 8.70 1.56 -7.69
CA ILE A 131 9.59 2.73 -7.57
C ILE A 131 10.30 2.97 -8.89
N GLY A 132 10.33 4.21 -9.38
CA GLY A 132 11.03 4.50 -10.64
C GLY A 132 10.91 5.95 -11.08
N HIS A 133 11.69 6.31 -12.11
CA HIS A 133 11.55 7.61 -12.75
C HIS A 133 10.16 7.74 -13.38
N VAL A 134 9.63 8.95 -13.34
CA VAL A 134 8.34 9.29 -13.97
C VAL A 134 8.56 10.39 -14.99
N GLU A 135 7.80 10.34 -16.09
CA GLU A 135 7.82 11.42 -17.10
C GLU A 135 7.26 12.72 -16.52
N ALA A 136 6.21 12.61 -15.72
CA ALA A 136 5.58 13.73 -15.03
C ALA A 136 4.87 13.24 -13.75
N PHE A 137 4.64 14.17 -12.83
CA PHE A 137 3.72 13.99 -11.72
C PHE A 137 2.39 14.66 -12.07
N TYR A 138 1.28 13.99 -11.78
CA TYR A 138 -0.05 14.57 -11.99
C TYR A 138 -0.30 15.76 -11.06
N ASP A 139 -0.99 16.78 -11.56
CA ASP A 139 -1.39 17.97 -10.78
C ASP A 139 -2.43 17.66 -9.70
N LYS A 140 -3.18 16.57 -9.88
CA LYS A 140 -4.19 16.06 -8.93
C LYS A 140 -4.22 14.53 -8.94
N PRO A 141 -4.76 13.87 -7.89
CA PRO A 141 -4.81 12.41 -7.82
C PRO A 141 -5.49 11.78 -9.04
N MET A 142 -4.93 10.70 -9.59
CA MET A 142 -5.48 10.01 -10.79
C MET A 142 -6.96 9.66 -10.63
N LEU A 143 -7.38 9.15 -9.46
CA LEU A 143 -8.78 8.81 -9.19
C LEU A 143 -9.72 10.02 -9.24
N GLU A 144 -9.21 11.22 -8.99
CA GLU A 144 -9.96 12.47 -9.15
C GLU A 144 -10.01 12.92 -10.63
N GLN A 145 -8.95 12.63 -11.41
CA GLN A 145 -8.95 12.88 -12.86
C GLN A 145 -9.93 11.97 -13.59
N GLU A 146 -9.97 10.70 -13.22
CA GLU A 146 -10.86 9.67 -13.79
C GLU A 146 -12.29 9.71 -13.22
N ASN A 147 -12.64 10.76 -12.46
CA ASN A 147 -13.95 10.93 -11.81
C ASN A 147 -14.38 9.73 -10.93
N TRP A 148 -13.41 8.97 -10.42
CA TRP A 148 -13.69 7.83 -9.55
C TRP A 148 -14.14 8.27 -8.16
N ALA A 149 -13.53 9.34 -7.63
CA ALA A 149 -13.88 9.98 -6.37
C ALA A 149 -13.46 11.45 -6.38
N GLN A 150 -14.10 12.27 -5.52
CA GLN A 150 -13.75 13.67 -5.34
C GLN A 150 -13.07 13.89 -3.99
N ARG A 151 -12.20 14.90 -3.91
CA ARG A 151 -11.57 15.30 -2.66
C ARG A 151 -12.63 15.78 -1.67
N GLN A 152 -12.65 15.19 -0.48
CA GLN A 152 -13.55 15.60 0.59
C GLN A 152 -13.18 16.96 1.14
N ASN A 153 -14.18 17.69 1.64
CA ASN A 153 -13.95 18.96 2.32
C ASN A 153 -13.26 18.71 3.67
N LEU A 154 -12.15 19.40 3.96
CA LEU A 154 -11.41 19.25 5.20
C LEU A 154 -12.28 19.51 6.44
N ALA A 155 -13.25 20.43 6.34
CA ALA A 155 -14.17 20.74 7.43
C ALA A 155 -15.06 19.56 7.85
N GLU A 156 -15.25 18.57 6.97
CA GLU A 156 -16.02 17.35 7.26
C GLU A 156 -15.16 16.27 7.96
N LEU A 157 -13.84 16.43 7.96
CA LEU A 157 -12.87 15.44 8.47
C LEU A 157 -12.22 15.87 9.80
N VAL A 158 -12.39 17.12 10.22
CA VAL A 158 -11.80 17.69 11.43
C VAL A 158 -12.91 18.06 12.40
N PHE A 159 -12.88 17.47 13.60
CA PHE A 159 -13.84 17.75 14.65
C PHE A 159 -13.16 18.32 15.90
N GLU A 160 -13.91 19.11 16.67
CA GLU A 160 -13.48 19.69 17.93
C GLU A 160 -14.14 18.97 19.10
N ASN A 161 -13.33 18.45 20.03
CA ASN A 161 -13.74 17.78 21.28
C ASN A 161 -14.58 16.49 21.14
N GLY A 162 -15.28 16.26 20.04
CA GLY A 162 -16.12 15.09 19.85
C GLY A 162 -16.49 14.86 18.38
N TRP A 163 -16.82 13.61 18.05
CA TRP A 163 -17.19 13.20 16.70
C TRP A 163 -18.35 14.05 16.15
N GLY A 164 -18.19 14.59 14.94
CA GLY A 164 -19.22 15.38 14.26
C GLY A 164 -19.37 16.83 14.74
N ARG A 165 -18.55 17.31 15.68
CA ARG A 165 -18.58 18.71 16.14
C ARG A 165 -17.61 19.54 15.31
N SER A 166 -18.12 20.36 14.39
CA SER A 166 -17.27 21.31 13.67
C SER A 166 -16.87 22.48 14.57
N GLN A 167 -15.70 23.08 14.30
CA GLN A 167 -15.33 24.36 14.92
C GLN A 167 -16.38 25.40 14.52
N SER A 168 -16.94 26.12 15.49
CA SER A 168 -17.86 27.26 15.25
C SER A 168 -17.11 28.46 14.69
#